data_AF-A0ABD4SYZ0-F1
#
_entry.id   AF-A0ABD4SYZ0-F1
#
_cell.length_a   1.000
_cell.length_b   1.000
_cell.length_c   1.000
_cell.angle_alpha   90.00
_cell.angle_beta   90.00
_cell.angle_gamma   90.00
#
_symmetry.space_group_name_H-M   'P 1'
#
loop_
_entity.id
_entity.type
_entity.pdbx_description
1 polymer ?
#
loop_
_entity_poly.entity_id
_entity_poly.type
_entity_poly.pdbx_seq_one_letter_code
_entity_poly.pdbx_strand_id
1 'polypeptide(L)'
;MTTLNTFLRALKLMAIAFAFSIFIMANATPAFAFGSSKTSPQEGEASLNQIREKSEQVSDSQPRSLKEVQSVAKGGLNGVQGSADKEKMIQPEDAPEASTVRDDIESGIKSILGQD
;
A
#
# COMPACT_ATOMS: atom_id res chain seq x y z
N MET A 1 -20.49 -57.05 -4.79
CA MET A 1 -20.24 -55.84 -3.97
C MET A 1 -19.11 -54.94 -4.51
N THR A 2 -18.34 -55.35 -5.51
CA THR A 2 -17.19 -54.60 -6.04
C THR A 2 -17.57 -53.48 -7.03
N THR A 3 -18.60 -53.68 -7.84
CA THR A 3 -19.05 -52.72 -8.87
C THR A 3 -19.68 -51.46 -8.27
N LEU A 4 -20.57 -51.62 -7.28
CA LEU A 4 -21.21 -50.49 -6.58
C LEU A 4 -20.18 -49.63 -5.84
N ASN A 5 -19.19 -50.26 -5.21
CA ASN A 5 -18.15 -49.55 -4.47
C ASN A 5 -17.19 -48.80 -5.41
N THR A 6 -16.95 -49.34 -6.61
CA THR A 6 -16.15 -48.67 -7.66
C THR A 6 -16.89 -47.47 -8.23
N PHE A 7 -18.21 -47.60 -8.46
CA PHE A 7 -19.06 -46.51 -8.92
C PHE A 7 -19.12 -45.36 -7.90
N LEU A 8 -19.30 -45.67 -6.61
CA LEU A 8 -19.30 -44.67 -5.54
C LEU A 8 -17.95 -43.94 -5.40
N ARG A 9 -16.84 -44.64 -5.63
CA ARG A 9 -15.49 -44.03 -5.65
C ARG A 9 -15.31 -43.08 -6.84
N ALA A 10 -15.75 -43.49 -8.03
CA ALA A 10 -15.70 -42.65 -9.23
C ALA A 10 -16.55 -41.38 -9.06
N LEU A 11 -17.75 -41.52 -8.48
CA LEU A 11 -18.63 -40.39 -8.21
C LEU A 11 -18.02 -39.40 -7.21
N LYS A 12 -17.36 -39.90 -6.16
CA LYS A 12 -16.62 -39.04 -5.20
C LYS A 12 -15.48 -38.28 -5.88
N LEU A 13 -14.68 -38.95 -6.71
CA LEU A 13 -13.59 -38.30 -7.43
C LEU A 13 -14.09 -37.22 -8.38
N MET A 14 -15.20 -37.49 -9.08
CA MET A 14 -15.86 -36.51 -9.95
C MET A 14 -16.35 -35.29 -9.17
N ALA A 15 -17.00 -35.49 -8.02
CA ALA A 15 -17.46 -34.40 -7.17
C ALA A 15 -16.31 -33.54 -6.64
N ILE A 16 -15.20 -34.16 -6.23
CA ILE A 16 -13.99 -33.46 -5.77
C ILE A 16 -13.38 -32.62 -6.89
N ALA A 17 -13.23 -33.19 -8.09
CA ALA A 17 -12.68 -32.48 -9.25
C ALA A 17 -13.57 -31.29 -9.65
N PHE A 18 -14.89 -31.46 -9.59
CA PHE A 18 -15.86 -30.40 -9.87
C PHE A 18 -15.79 -29.26 -8.85
N ALA A 19 -15.73 -29.58 -7.55
CA ALA A 19 -15.57 -28.59 -6.49
C ALA A 19 -14.25 -27.81 -6.62
N PHE A 20 -13.15 -28.50 -6.95
CA PHE A 20 -11.86 -27.85 -7.22
C PHE A 20 -11.90 -26.93 -8.43
N SER A 21 -12.60 -27.35 -9.49
CA SER A 21 -12.74 -26.53 -10.71
C SER A 21 -13.52 -25.25 -10.43
N ILE A 22 -14.61 -25.34 -9.66
CA ILE A 22 -15.36 -24.16 -9.21
C ILE A 22 -14.51 -23.27 -8.32
N PHE A 23 -13.77 -23.85 -7.37
CA PHE A 23 -12.90 -23.09 -6.47
C PHE A 23 -11.80 -22.35 -7.23
N ILE A 24 -11.16 -23.00 -8.19
CA ILE A 24 -10.16 -22.36 -9.05
C ILE A 24 -10.84 -21.26 -9.86
N MET A 25 -11.98 -21.50 -10.51
CA MET A 25 -12.66 -20.48 -11.30
C MET A 25 -13.10 -19.27 -10.45
N ALA A 26 -13.55 -19.51 -9.21
CA ALA A 26 -13.95 -18.49 -8.26
C ALA A 26 -12.78 -17.64 -7.74
N ASN A 27 -11.56 -18.19 -7.74
CA ASN A 27 -10.34 -17.50 -7.31
C ASN A 27 -9.39 -17.16 -8.48
N ALA A 28 -9.76 -17.52 -9.72
CA ALA A 28 -8.96 -17.28 -10.92
C ALA A 28 -9.10 -15.84 -11.42
N THR A 29 -10.02 -15.07 -10.86
CA THR A 29 -9.98 -13.62 -10.99
C THR A 29 -8.92 -13.11 -10.01
N PRO A 30 -7.81 -12.50 -10.47
CA PRO A 30 -7.00 -11.66 -9.61
C PRO A 30 -7.94 -10.70 -8.89
N ALA A 31 -7.64 -10.36 -7.63
CA ALA A 31 -8.23 -9.20 -6.99
C ALA A 31 -7.79 -7.96 -7.77
N PHE A 32 -8.47 -7.71 -8.89
CA PHE A 32 -8.32 -6.50 -9.65
C PHE A 32 -8.94 -5.41 -8.80
N ALA A 33 -8.10 -4.77 -7.99
CA ALA A 33 -8.31 -3.40 -7.58
C ALA A 33 -8.17 -2.51 -8.84
N PHE A 34 -9.05 -2.69 -9.83
CA PHE A 34 -9.34 -1.69 -10.86
C PHE A 34 -10.25 -0.64 -10.24
N GLY A 35 -9.75 -0.01 -9.17
CA GLY A 35 -10.30 1.18 -8.54
C GLY A 35 -9.29 2.31 -8.73
N SER A 36 -9.46 3.07 -9.80
CA SER A 36 -9.05 4.48 -9.94
C SER A 36 -7.57 4.87 -9.97
N SER A 37 -6.60 4.02 -9.63
CA SER A 37 -5.18 4.43 -9.66
C SER A 37 -4.39 3.62 -10.69
N LYS A 38 -4.29 4.16 -11.91
CA LYS A 38 -3.32 3.70 -12.92
C LYS A 38 -1.91 4.06 -12.45
N THR A 39 -1.32 3.30 -11.53
CA THR A 39 0.12 3.44 -11.25
C THR A 39 0.86 2.74 -12.38
N SER A 40 1.55 3.53 -13.20
CA SER A 40 2.46 3.02 -14.21
C SER A 40 3.69 2.45 -13.49
N PRO A 41 4.06 1.18 -13.67
CA PRO A 41 5.27 0.63 -13.04
C PRO A 41 6.54 1.46 -13.34
N GLN A 42 6.56 2.13 -14.50
CA GLN A 42 7.63 3.02 -14.92
C GLN A 42 7.77 4.27 -14.04
N GLU A 43 6.69 4.74 -13.40
CA GLU A 43 6.75 5.88 -12.46
C GLU A 43 7.51 5.52 -11.18
N GLY A 44 7.34 4.28 -10.70
CA GLY A 44 8.11 3.77 -9.55
C GLY A 44 9.60 3.64 -9.87
N GLU A 45 9.93 3.14 -11.06
CA GLU A 45 11.32 2.98 -11.51
C GLU A 45 12.05 4.33 -11.65
N ALA A 46 11.37 5.34 -12.19
CA ALA A 46 11.92 6.70 -12.31
C ALA A 46 12.26 7.30 -10.93
N SER A 47 11.40 7.10 -9.93
CA SER A 47 11.63 7.57 -8.55
C SER A 47 12.83 6.88 -7.90
N LEU A 48 12.97 5.56 -8.07
CA LEU A 48 14.09 4.79 -7.50
C LEU A 48 15.45 5.22 -8.08
N ASN A 49 15.52 5.51 -9.38
CA ASN A 49 16.76 5.98 -10.00
C ASN A 49 17.18 7.34 -9.44
N GLN A 50 16.25 8.28 -9.24
CA GLN A 50 16.53 9.57 -8.63
C GLN A 50 16.99 9.46 -7.17
N ILE A 51 16.40 8.55 -6.39
CA ILE A 51 16.79 8.30 -5.00
C ILE A 51 18.22 7.73 -4.95
N ARG A 52 18.54 6.79 -5.84
CA ARG A 52 19.89 6.22 -5.96
C ARG A 52 20.91 7.31 -6.27
N GLU A 53 20.65 8.13 -7.29
CA GLU A 53 21.56 9.20 -7.71
C GLU A 53 21.81 10.21 -6.57
N LYS A 54 20.76 10.65 -5.86
CA LYS A 54 20.92 11.53 -4.69
C LYS A 54 21.68 10.87 -3.54
N SER A 55 21.48 9.57 -3.32
CA SER A 55 22.19 8.83 -2.26
C SER A 55 23.67 8.70 -2.60
N GLU A 56 24.01 8.44 -3.86
CA GLU A 56 25.38 8.38 -4.35
C GLU A 56 26.07 9.74 -4.26
N GLN A 57 25.39 10.82 -4.66
CA GLN A 57 25.90 12.19 -4.49
C GLN A 57 26.17 12.55 -3.02
N VAL A 58 25.30 12.14 -2.09
CA VAL A 58 25.52 12.39 -0.65
C VAL A 58 26.64 11.50 -0.09
N SER A 59 26.78 10.27 -0.60
CA SER A 59 27.87 9.37 -0.22
C SER A 59 29.23 9.89 -0.66
N ASP A 60 29.31 10.50 -1.85
CA ASP A 60 30.55 10.99 -2.45
C ASP A 60 30.88 12.45 -2.07
N SER A 61 29.99 13.15 -1.36
CA SER A 61 30.18 14.54 -0.96
C SER A 61 30.55 14.70 0.52
N GLN A 62 31.12 15.86 0.85
CA GLN A 62 31.36 16.23 2.24
C GLN A 62 30.04 16.32 3.01
N PRO A 63 30.03 16.04 4.33
CA PRO A 63 28.83 16.11 5.14
C PRO A 63 28.08 17.44 4.93
N ARG A 64 26.78 17.35 4.62
CA ARG A 64 25.95 18.52 4.32
C ARG A 64 26.06 19.55 5.43
N SER A 65 26.20 20.82 5.04
CA SER A 65 26.30 21.91 6.01
C SER A 65 24.96 22.14 6.72
N LEU A 66 24.99 22.63 7.96
CA LEU A 66 23.77 22.95 8.71
C LEU A 66 22.86 23.94 7.96
N LYS A 67 23.46 24.87 7.21
CA LYS A 67 22.74 25.85 6.40
C LYS A 67 21.97 25.20 5.25
N GLU A 68 22.56 24.17 4.64
CA GLU A 68 21.98 23.42 3.53
C GLU A 68 20.83 22.52 4.02
N VAL A 69 21.03 21.81 5.14
CA VAL A 69 19.97 21.03 5.79
C VAL A 69 18.81 21.93 6.21
N GLN A 70 19.09 23.11 6.77
CA GLN A 70 18.06 24.05 7.17
C GLN A 70 17.34 24.69 5.98
N SER A 71 18.02 24.86 4.84
CA SER A 71 17.40 25.32 3.58
C SER A 71 16.42 24.28 3.02
N VAL A 72 16.79 23.00 3.05
CA VAL A 72 15.92 21.90 2.61
C VAL A 72 14.73 21.74 3.57
N ALA A 73 14.97 21.83 4.88
CA ALA A 73 13.92 21.75 5.90
C ALA A 73 12.93 22.94 5.85
N LYS A 74 13.36 24.11 5.38
CA LYS A 74 12.46 25.27 5.14
C LYS A 74 11.46 25.06 4.01
N GLY A 75 11.61 24.02 3.20
CA GLY A 75 10.64 23.62 2.16
C GLY A 75 9.30 23.10 2.68
N GLY A 76 9.07 23.11 4.00
CA GLY A 76 7.81 22.65 4.61
C GLY A 76 7.72 21.12 4.70
N LEU A 77 6.50 20.59 4.77
CA LEU A 77 6.22 19.14 4.95
C LEU A 77 6.95 18.24 3.92
N ASN A 78 7.26 18.80 2.75
CA ASN A 78 7.90 18.09 1.62
C ASN A 78 9.41 18.34 1.52
N GLY A 79 10.02 19.07 2.47
CA GLY A 79 11.45 19.39 2.46
C GLY A 79 12.34 18.14 2.55
N VAL A 80 12.01 17.24 3.47
CA VAL A 80 12.74 15.96 3.64
C VAL A 80 12.33 14.93 2.57
N GLN A 81 11.07 14.97 2.14
CA GLN A 81 10.52 13.94 1.27
C GLN A 81 10.81 14.17 -0.22
N GLY A 82 11.02 15.43 -0.65
CA GLY A 82 11.43 15.78 -2.01
C GLY A 82 10.45 15.32 -3.10
N SER A 83 9.89 16.25 -3.88
CA SER A 83 8.98 15.93 -5.00
C SER A 83 7.78 15.02 -4.66
N ALA A 84 7.35 15.01 -3.39
CA ALA A 84 5.97 14.62 -3.08
C ALA A 84 5.06 15.68 -3.71
N ASP A 85 4.58 15.37 -4.92
CA ASP A 85 3.67 16.18 -5.72
C ASP A 85 2.43 16.47 -4.86
N LYS A 86 2.29 17.74 -4.42
CA LYS A 86 1.30 18.13 -3.42
C LYS A 86 -0.10 17.87 -3.95
N GLU A 87 -0.26 18.00 -5.25
CA GLU A 87 -1.46 17.72 -6.03
C GLU A 87 -1.79 16.22 -6.12
N LYS A 88 -0.84 15.32 -5.83
CA LYS A 88 -1.05 13.86 -5.77
C LYS A 88 -1.11 13.32 -4.34
N MET A 89 -0.95 14.16 -3.33
CA MET A 89 -1.15 13.75 -1.95
C MET A 89 -2.65 13.66 -1.67
N ILE A 90 -3.07 12.60 -0.99
CA ILE A 90 -4.43 12.48 -0.45
C ILE A 90 -4.63 13.69 0.47
N GLN A 91 -5.50 14.61 0.07
CA GLN A 91 -5.85 15.75 0.89
C GLN A 91 -6.86 15.32 1.96
N PRO A 92 -6.99 16.05 3.08
CA PRO A 92 -7.97 15.73 4.11
C PRO A 92 -9.42 15.64 3.57
N GLU A 93 -9.73 16.42 2.53
CA GLU A 93 -11.00 16.35 1.80
C GLU A 93 -11.20 15.04 1.00
N ASP A 94 -10.12 14.37 0.59
CA ASP A 94 -10.16 13.09 -0.13
C ASP A 94 -10.27 11.89 0.81
N ALA A 95 -10.06 12.09 2.12
CA ALA A 95 -10.11 11.05 3.15
C ALA A 95 -10.93 11.51 4.37
N PRO A 96 -12.26 11.65 4.23
CA PRO A 96 -13.14 12.16 5.29
C PRO A 96 -13.17 11.25 6.54
N GLU A 97 -12.72 10.00 6.42
CA GLU A 97 -12.64 9.03 7.52
C GLU A 97 -11.21 8.89 8.09
N ALA A 98 -10.22 9.61 7.56
CA ALA A 98 -8.85 9.54 8.08
C ALA A 98 -8.72 10.39 9.34
N SER A 99 -8.37 9.75 10.46
CA SER A 99 -7.98 10.48 11.67
C SER A 99 -6.57 11.05 11.51
N THR A 100 -6.38 12.29 11.93
CA THR A 100 -5.05 12.84 12.08
C THR A 100 -4.44 12.40 13.40
N VAL A 101 -3.11 12.42 13.50
CA VAL A 101 -2.40 12.14 14.77
C VAL A 101 -2.92 13.01 15.92
N ARG A 102 -3.40 14.22 15.61
CA ARG A 102 -4.03 15.11 16.59
C ARG A 102 -5.37 14.56 17.09
N ASP A 103 -6.20 14.06 16.18
CA ASP A 103 -7.52 13.51 16.50
C ASP A 103 -7.39 12.22 17.32
N ASP A 104 -6.37 11.41 17.05
CA ASP A 104 -6.05 10.21 17.84
C ASP A 104 -5.61 10.57 19.27
N ILE A 105 -4.79 11.61 19.42
CA ILE A 105 -4.34 12.10 20.74
C ILE A 105 -5.53 12.69 21.51
N GLU A 106 -6.38 13.48 20.86
CA GLU A 106 -7.54 14.10 21.51
C GLU A 106 -8.58 13.05 21.92
N SER A 107 -8.81 12.05 21.07
CA SER A 107 -9.68 10.89 21.38
C SER A 107 -9.13 10.06 22.54
N GLY A 108 -7.81 9.83 22.58
CA GLY A 108 -7.15 9.16 23.70
C GLY A 108 -7.28 9.92 25.01
N ILE A 109 -7.11 11.25 24.98
CA ILE A 109 -7.28 12.10 26.17
C ILE A 109 -8.74 12.11 26.65
N LYS A 110 -9.72 12.22 25.75
CA LYS A 110 -11.15 12.12 26.10
C LYS A 110 -11.52 10.78 26.72
N SER A 111 -11.01 9.68 26.16
CA SER A 111 -11.21 8.32 26.68
C SER A 111 -10.64 8.14 28.08
N ILE A 112 -9.46 8.73 28.37
CA ILE A 112 -8.86 8.71 29.71
C ILE A 112 -9.64 9.59 30.69
N LEU A 113 -10.20 10.70 30.22
CA LEU A 113 -10.97 11.64 31.04
C LEU A 113 -12.44 11.24 31.25
N GLY A 114 -12.91 10.16 30.61
CA GLY A 114 -14.29 9.67 30.73
C GLY A 114 -15.35 10.63 30.19
N GLN A 115 -14.97 11.50 29.25
CA GLN A 115 -15.89 12.36 28.51
C GLN A 115 -16.14 11.74 27.14
N ASP A 116 -17.09 10.81 27.08
CA ASP A 116 -17.67 10.30 25.83
C ASP A 116 -18.61 11.36 25.22
#